data_AF-A0A1G7TGF1-F1
#
_entry.id   AF-A0A1G7TGF1-F1
#
_cell.length_a   1.000
_cell.length_b   1.000
_cell.length_c   1.000
_cell.angle_alpha   90.00
_cell.angle_beta   90.00
_cell.angle_gamma   90.00
#
_symmetry.space_group_name_H-M   'P 1'
#
loop_
_entity.id
_entity.type
_entity.pdbx_description
1 polymer ?
#
loop_
_entity_poly.entity_id
_entity_poly.type
_entity_poly.pdbx_seq_one_letter_code
_entity_poly.pdbx_strand_id
1 'polypeptide(L)'
;MSNTLIARWAGLPVRTVRAAVSELENVSVIEMHGSQHHPTFSLKSDSVLADAVVQIFGAEETRYADILETIEHEVSVLGKHLDAAWLFGSVARGDDKPDSDIDIAVVSSANMTKQQQMDLQTLLAQRLFVVTYKHQYEVSVVLIDEADIREYERLENAWWENLKAEARTLVGDDPVTMSKRIARQAPNRGARQ
;
A
#
# COMPACT_ATOMS: atom_id res chain seq x y z
N MET A 1 23.16 -7.56 -0.16
CA MET A 1 22.46 -7.19 -1.42
C MET A 1 23.45 -7.00 -2.56
N SER A 2 23.08 -7.28 -3.82
CA SER A 2 23.96 -7.05 -4.99
C SER A 2 23.83 -5.63 -5.56
N ASN A 3 24.84 -5.16 -6.31
CA ASN A 3 24.79 -3.85 -6.98
C ASN A 3 23.57 -3.66 -7.89
N THR A 4 23.14 -4.71 -8.60
CA THR A 4 21.97 -4.63 -9.50
C THR A 4 20.67 -4.54 -8.73
N LEU A 5 20.56 -5.22 -7.59
CA LEU A 5 19.41 -5.13 -6.70
C LEU A 5 19.30 -3.72 -6.10
N ILE A 6 20.42 -3.21 -5.57
CA ILE A 6 20.49 -1.86 -4.98
C ILE A 6 20.15 -0.79 -6.03
N ALA A 7 20.68 -0.91 -7.26
CA ALA A 7 20.37 -0.01 -8.36
C ALA A 7 18.88 0.01 -8.73
N ARG A 8 18.25 -1.16 -8.77
CA ARG A 8 16.81 -1.27 -9.02
C ARG A 8 16.01 -0.58 -7.92
N TRP A 9 16.32 -0.85 -6.66
CA TRP A 9 15.59 -0.30 -5.51
C TRP A 9 15.79 1.21 -5.36
N ALA A 10 17.02 1.70 -5.54
CA ALA A 10 17.31 3.12 -5.46
C ALA A 10 16.84 3.93 -6.68
N GLY A 11 16.38 3.27 -7.76
CA GLY A 11 16.08 3.93 -9.03
C GLY A 11 17.29 4.61 -9.68
N LEU A 12 18.51 4.13 -9.38
CA LEU A 12 19.77 4.74 -9.82
C LEU A 12 20.49 3.87 -10.86
N PRO A 13 21.25 4.48 -11.80
CA PRO A 13 22.12 3.72 -12.69
C PRO A 13 23.14 2.87 -11.91
N VAL A 14 23.38 1.63 -12.35
CA VAL A 14 24.33 0.69 -11.70
C VAL A 14 25.72 1.30 -11.51
N ARG A 15 26.19 2.14 -12.44
CA ARG A 15 27.48 2.86 -12.31
C ARG A 15 27.53 3.79 -11.10
N THR A 16 26.42 4.49 -10.83
CA THR A 16 26.28 5.43 -9.71
C THR A 16 26.25 4.65 -8.40
N VAL A 17 25.50 3.55 -8.37
CA VAL A 17 25.46 2.64 -7.20
C VAL A 17 26.83 2.06 -6.90
N ARG A 18 27.57 1.58 -7.91
CA ARG A 18 28.93 1.05 -7.70
C ARG A 18 29.86 2.09 -7.09
N ALA A 19 29.81 3.34 -7.55
CA ALA A 19 30.62 4.42 -6.99
C ALA A 19 30.25 4.68 -5.52
N ALA A 20 28.95 4.76 -5.20
CA ALA A 20 28.48 4.99 -3.83
C ALA A 20 28.83 3.82 -2.89
N VAL A 21 28.62 2.58 -3.33
CA VAL A 21 28.97 1.37 -2.57
C VAL A 21 30.47 1.29 -2.32
N SER A 22 31.30 1.59 -3.33
CA SER A 22 32.75 1.63 -3.13
C SER A 22 33.16 2.68 -2.10
N GLU A 23 32.51 3.84 -2.09
CA GLU A 23 32.80 4.87 -1.09
C GLU A 23 32.37 4.43 0.31
N LEU A 24 31.18 3.83 0.46
CA LEU A 24 30.69 3.29 1.73
C LEU A 24 31.56 2.16 2.26
N GLU A 25 32.13 1.33 1.39
CA GLU A 25 33.11 0.31 1.77
C GLU A 25 34.44 0.95 2.19
N ASN A 26 34.93 1.95 1.46
CA ASN A 26 36.15 2.70 1.80
C ASN A 26 36.06 3.36 3.18
N VAL A 27 34.89 3.91 3.53
CA VAL A 27 34.65 4.50 4.87
C VAL A 27 34.20 3.46 5.92
N SER A 28 34.28 2.16 5.61
CA SER A 28 33.96 1.05 6.53
C SER A 28 32.54 1.09 7.11
N VAL A 29 31.57 1.52 6.30
CA VAL A 29 30.14 1.48 6.65
C VAL A 29 29.51 0.15 6.24
N ILE A 30 29.95 -0.38 5.10
CA ILE A 30 29.50 -1.68 4.57
C ILE A 30 30.69 -2.61 4.38
N GLU A 31 30.40 -3.90 4.25
CA GLU A 31 31.38 -4.94 3.90
C GLU A 31 30.91 -5.71 2.66
N MET A 32 31.87 -6.12 1.83
CA MET A 32 31.64 -6.97 0.67
C MET A 32 31.83 -8.44 1.03
N HIS A 33 30.82 -9.25 0.70
CA HIS A 33 30.83 -10.70 0.72
C HIS A 33 30.83 -11.25 -0.71
N GLY A 34 31.60 -12.32 -0.93
CA GLY A 34 31.66 -13.03 -2.21
C GLY A 34 32.84 -12.61 -3.09
N SER A 35 32.67 -12.72 -4.41
CA SER A 35 33.72 -12.42 -5.39
C SER A 35 33.49 -11.06 -6.06
N GLN A 36 34.54 -10.47 -6.62
CA GLN A 36 34.50 -9.22 -7.37
C GLN A 36 33.46 -9.23 -8.53
N HIS A 37 33.17 -10.40 -9.10
CA HIS A 37 32.19 -10.54 -10.19
C HIS A 37 30.75 -10.70 -9.69
N HIS A 38 30.57 -11.19 -8.45
CA HIS A 38 29.27 -11.37 -7.81
C HIS A 38 29.28 -10.85 -6.37
N PRO A 39 29.52 -9.54 -6.17
CA PRO A 39 29.62 -8.99 -4.82
C PRO A 39 28.24 -8.83 -4.20
N THR A 40 28.15 -9.15 -2.92
CA THR A 40 27.00 -8.84 -2.08
C THR A 40 27.47 -8.00 -0.91
N PHE A 41 26.67 -7.00 -0.53
CA PHE A 41 27.05 -6.05 0.52
C PHE A 41 26.11 -6.16 1.71
N SER A 42 26.65 -5.99 2.92
CA SER A 42 25.89 -5.84 4.17
C SER A 42 26.39 -4.63 4.94
N LEU A 43 25.55 -4.09 5.82
CA LEU A 43 25.99 -3.12 6.83
C LEU A 43 27.03 -3.79 7.72
N LYS A 44 28.15 -3.12 7.93
CA LYS A 44 29.22 -3.64 8.78
C LYS A 44 28.83 -3.42 10.24
N SER A 45 28.60 -4.49 10.99
CA SER A 45 28.03 -4.40 12.36
C SER A 45 28.91 -3.67 13.37
N ASP A 46 30.23 -3.58 13.13
CA ASP A 46 31.19 -2.86 13.98
C ASP A 46 31.43 -1.40 13.53
N SER A 47 30.72 -0.93 12.50
CA SER A 47 30.83 0.45 12.04
C SER A 47 30.25 1.42 13.07
N VAL A 48 30.88 2.59 13.23
CA VAL A 48 30.37 3.67 14.09
C VAL A 48 28.98 4.15 13.65
N LEU A 49 28.64 3.96 12.36
CA LEU A 49 27.33 4.33 11.82
C LEU A 49 26.29 3.21 11.90
N ALA A 50 26.68 1.98 12.27
CA ALA A 50 25.78 0.82 12.21
C ALA A 50 24.53 1.04 13.06
N ASP A 51 24.71 1.43 14.32
CA ASP A 51 23.60 1.68 15.25
C ASP A 51 22.69 2.80 14.76
N ALA A 52 23.25 3.90 14.27
CA ALA A 52 22.49 5.04 13.77
C ALA A 52 21.64 4.64 12.53
N VAL A 53 22.21 3.86 11.61
CA VAL A 53 21.51 3.35 10.44
C VAL A 53 20.37 2.42 10.87
N VAL A 54 20.64 1.46 11.76
CA VAL A 54 19.63 0.53 12.28
C VAL A 54 18.50 1.29 12.98
N GLN A 55 18.82 2.30 13.78
CA GLN A 55 17.81 3.13 14.47
C GLN A 55 16.93 3.90 13.50
N ILE A 56 17.49 4.48 12.42
CA ILE A 56 16.70 5.20 11.42
C ILE A 56 15.72 4.25 10.73
N PHE A 57 16.17 3.07 10.30
CA PHE A 57 15.29 2.09 9.65
C PHE A 57 14.25 1.51 10.61
N GLY A 58 14.61 1.27 11.88
CA GLY A 58 13.65 0.82 12.89
C GLY A 58 12.61 1.89 13.24
N ALA A 59 13.00 3.17 13.28
CA ALA A 59 12.07 4.27 13.46
C ALA A 59 11.11 4.39 12.27
N GLU A 60 11.60 4.14 11.05
CA GLU A 60 10.77 4.13 9.84
C GLU A 60 9.77 2.98 9.82
N GLU A 61 10.20 1.76 10.19
CA GLU A 61 9.30 0.61 10.31
C GLU A 61 8.21 0.85 11.36
N THR A 62 8.57 1.46 12.49
CA THR A 62 7.61 1.86 13.53
C THR A 62 6.63 2.90 12.99
N ARG A 63 7.14 3.94 12.30
CA ARG A 63 6.31 4.98 11.68
C ARG A 63 5.31 4.38 10.68
N TYR A 64 5.75 3.42 9.87
CA TYR A 64 4.89 2.73 8.91
C TYR A 64 3.79 1.91 9.60
N ALA A 65 4.13 1.18 10.66
CA ALA A 65 3.16 0.44 11.46
C ALA A 65 2.10 1.37 12.08
N ASP A 66 2.53 2.50 12.65
CA ASP A 66 1.64 3.51 13.26
C ASP A 66 0.67 4.11 12.23
N ILE A 67 1.14 4.37 11.00
CA ILE A 67 0.30 4.86 9.89
C ILE A 67 -0.81 3.86 9.59
N LEU A 68 -0.45 2.59 9.40
CA LEU A 68 -1.40 1.53 9.06
C LEU A 68 -2.43 1.33 10.18
N GLU A 69 -1.98 1.29 11.43
CA GLU A 69 -2.87 1.19 12.59
C GLU A 69 -3.84 2.38 12.66
N THR A 70 -3.35 3.60 12.39
CA THR A 70 -4.17 4.81 12.36
C THR A 70 -5.24 4.74 11.26
N ILE A 71 -4.87 4.28 10.07
CA ILE A 71 -5.80 4.11 8.95
C ILE A 71 -6.86 3.05 9.29
N GLU A 72 -6.44 1.88 9.74
CA GLU A 72 -7.34 0.78 10.14
C GLU A 72 -8.31 1.27 11.23
N HIS A 73 -7.83 2.02 12.21
CA HIS A 73 -8.66 2.62 13.25
C HIS A 73 -9.70 3.58 12.67
N GLU A 74 -9.29 4.61 11.93
CA GLU A 74 -10.21 5.64 11.41
C GLU A 74 -11.25 5.06 10.44
N VAL A 75 -10.88 4.06 9.64
CA VAL A 75 -11.81 3.35 8.77
C VAL A 75 -12.79 2.49 9.59
N SER A 76 -12.31 1.77 10.60
CA SER A 76 -13.16 0.91 11.44
C SER A 76 -14.24 1.69 12.21
N VAL A 77 -13.97 2.93 12.62
CA VAL A 77 -14.92 3.81 13.31
C VAL A 77 -16.15 4.11 12.46
N LEU A 78 -16.02 4.07 11.12
CA LEU A 78 -17.12 4.27 10.19
C LEU A 78 -17.93 2.99 9.91
N GLY A 79 -17.57 1.85 10.52
CA GLY A 79 -17.92 0.50 10.07
C GLY A 79 -19.38 0.17 9.76
N LYS A 80 -20.38 0.92 10.25
CA LYS A 80 -21.79 0.72 9.83
C LYS A 80 -22.17 1.35 8.49
N HIS A 81 -21.28 2.18 7.93
CA HIS A 81 -21.44 2.89 6.67
C HIS A 81 -20.56 2.30 5.56
N LEU A 82 -19.72 1.32 5.89
CA LEU A 82 -18.77 0.68 5.00
C LEU A 82 -18.95 -0.83 5.03
N ASP A 83 -19.05 -1.44 3.86
CA ASP A 83 -19.12 -2.89 3.73
C ASP A 83 -17.73 -3.52 3.64
N ALA A 84 -16.74 -2.77 3.16
CA ALA A 84 -15.32 -3.14 3.17
C ALA A 84 -14.41 -1.91 2.96
N ALA A 85 -13.13 -2.09 3.29
CA ALA A 85 -12.07 -1.14 2.99
C ALA A 85 -10.75 -1.86 2.73
N TRP A 86 -10.00 -1.38 1.74
CA TRP A 86 -8.77 -2.01 1.26
C TRP A 86 -7.69 -0.96 0.98
N LEU A 87 -6.47 -1.25 1.41
CA LEU A 87 -5.27 -0.55 0.98
C LEU A 87 -4.81 -1.18 -0.35
N PHE A 88 -4.54 -0.35 -1.36
CA PHE A 88 -4.03 -0.81 -2.65
C PHE A 88 -2.89 0.10 -3.15
N GLY A 89 -2.41 -0.13 -4.37
CA GLY A 89 -1.39 0.72 -4.98
C GLY A 89 0.03 0.35 -4.57
N SER A 90 0.96 1.30 -4.71
CA SER A 90 2.40 1.08 -4.51
C SER A 90 2.73 0.62 -3.09
N VAL A 91 2.04 1.19 -2.10
CA VAL A 91 2.21 0.84 -0.68
C VAL A 91 1.78 -0.60 -0.40
N ALA A 92 0.67 -1.07 -0.99
CA ALA A 92 0.25 -2.46 -0.83
C ALA A 92 1.22 -3.45 -1.47
N ARG A 93 1.90 -3.05 -2.57
CA ARG A 93 2.93 -3.86 -3.25
C ARG A 93 4.30 -3.81 -2.58
N GLY A 94 4.56 -2.85 -1.69
CA GLY A 94 5.89 -2.58 -1.14
C GLY A 94 6.88 -1.98 -2.15
N ASP A 95 6.35 -1.39 -3.23
CA ASP A 95 7.10 -0.68 -4.27
C ASP A 95 6.92 0.85 -4.14
N ASP A 96 6.55 1.34 -2.94
CA ASP A 96 6.37 2.75 -2.69
C ASP A 96 7.68 3.53 -2.74
N LYS A 97 7.55 4.79 -3.12
CA LYS A 97 8.62 5.77 -3.20
C LYS A 97 8.41 6.82 -2.11
N PRO A 98 9.43 7.62 -1.79
CA PRO A 98 9.31 8.68 -0.78
C PRO A 98 8.19 9.69 -1.06
N ASP A 99 7.75 9.81 -2.31
CA ASP A 99 6.67 10.68 -2.79
C ASP A 99 5.38 9.90 -3.13
N SER A 100 5.26 8.64 -2.73
CA SER A 100 4.05 7.84 -2.98
C SER A 100 2.93 8.18 -2.01
N ASP A 101 1.73 8.30 -2.56
CA ASP A 101 0.50 8.43 -1.79
C ASP A 101 0.03 7.05 -1.29
N ILE A 102 -0.79 7.06 -0.25
CA ILE A 102 -1.47 5.88 0.28
C ILE A 102 -2.85 5.80 -0.36
N ASP A 103 -3.09 4.78 -1.18
CA ASP A 103 -4.36 4.58 -1.86
C ASP A 103 -5.30 3.64 -1.10
N ILE A 104 -6.51 4.12 -0.79
CA ILE A 104 -7.53 3.36 -0.07
C ILE A 104 -8.80 3.29 -0.92
N ALA A 105 -9.29 2.07 -1.15
CA ALA A 105 -10.60 1.82 -1.72
C ALA A 105 -11.58 1.47 -0.61
N VAL A 106 -12.74 2.11 -0.61
CA VAL A 106 -13.81 1.86 0.36
C VAL A 106 -15.12 1.52 -0.34
N VAL A 107 -15.83 0.53 0.17
CA VAL A 107 -17.13 0.10 -0.35
C VAL A 107 -18.21 0.66 0.57
N SER A 108 -19.04 1.56 0.04
CA SER A 108 -20.19 2.10 0.78
C SER A 108 -21.24 1.03 1.03
N SER A 109 -21.95 1.14 2.16
CA SER A 109 -23.05 0.23 2.45
C SER A 109 -24.22 0.38 1.49
N ALA A 110 -24.89 -0.74 1.22
CA ALA A 110 -26.08 -0.77 0.37
C ALA A 110 -27.15 0.24 0.82
N ASN A 111 -27.79 0.90 -0.15
CA ASN A 111 -28.86 1.90 0.01
C ASN A 111 -28.42 3.33 0.41
N MET A 112 -27.13 3.65 0.39
CA MET A 112 -26.70 5.04 0.48
C MET A 112 -27.06 5.81 -0.80
N THR A 113 -27.62 7.00 -0.65
CA THR A 113 -27.78 7.94 -1.76
C THR A 113 -26.42 8.47 -2.22
N LYS A 114 -26.33 8.99 -3.45
CA LYS A 114 -25.10 9.63 -3.96
C LYS A 114 -24.60 10.75 -3.05
N GLN A 115 -25.51 11.54 -2.46
CA GLN A 115 -25.11 12.59 -1.52
C GLN A 115 -24.47 12.00 -0.26
N GLN A 116 -25.07 10.96 0.33
CA GLN A 116 -24.51 10.28 1.50
C GLN A 116 -23.16 9.63 1.19
N GLN A 117 -22.97 9.10 -0.02
CA GLN A 117 -21.67 8.59 -0.50
C GLN A 117 -20.63 9.72 -0.54
N MET A 118 -20.95 10.88 -1.14
CA MET A 118 -20.03 12.03 -1.16
C MET A 118 -19.70 12.56 0.24
N ASP A 119 -20.70 12.62 1.13
CA ASP A 119 -20.51 13.04 2.53
C ASP A 119 -19.60 12.07 3.28
N LEU A 120 -19.77 10.75 3.05
CA LEU A 120 -18.93 9.71 3.61
C LEU A 120 -17.49 9.80 3.11
N GLN A 121 -17.27 9.99 1.81
CA GLN A 121 -15.94 10.17 1.23
C GLN A 121 -15.25 11.40 1.84
N THR A 122 -15.98 12.50 1.97
CA THR A 122 -15.47 13.74 2.59
C THR A 122 -15.10 13.52 4.06
N LEU A 123 -15.98 12.87 4.83
CA LEU A 123 -15.73 12.56 6.24
C LEU A 123 -14.51 11.66 6.42
N LEU A 124 -14.38 10.64 5.57
CA LEU A 124 -13.25 9.72 5.61
C LEU A 124 -11.93 10.45 5.27
N ALA A 125 -11.92 11.27 4.22
CA ALA A 125 -10.75 12.08 3.88
C ALA A 125 -10.35 13.03 5.02
N GLN A 126 -11.33 13.66 5.69
CA GLN A 126 -11.08 14.51 6.85
C GLN A 126 -10.49 13.75 8.03
N ARG A 127 -10.96 12.53 8.30
CA ARG A 127 -10.42 11.68 9.37
C ARG A 127 -8.99 11.24 9.08
N LEU A 128 -8.75 10.79 7.86
CA LEU A 128 -7.44 10.33 7.40
C LEU A 128 -6.42 11.46 7.27
N PHE A 129 -6.85 12.73 7.28
CA PHE A 129 -5.94 13.88 7.31
C PHE A 129 -4.96 13.84 8.51
N VAL A 130 -5.29 13.14 9.59
CA VAL A 130 -4.36 12.91 10.71
C VAL A 130 -3.08 12.20 10.25
N VAL A 131 -3.17 11.31 9.25
CA VAL A 131 -2.03 10.61 8.66
C VAL A 131 -1.12 11.59 7.94
N THR A 132 -1.70 12.46 7.12
CA THR A 132 -0.98 13.52 6.42
C THR A 132 -0.31 14.48 7.39
N TYR A 133 -1.03 14.93 8.43
CA TYR A 133 -0.50 15.86 9.40
C TYR A 133 0.66 15.26 10.22
N LYS A 134 0.49 14.05 10.76
CA LYS A 134 1.48 13.42 11.64
C LYS A 134 2.65 12.79 10.90
N HIS A 135 2.39 12.19 9.75
CA HIS A 135 3.36 11.33 9.06
C HIS A 135 3.80 11.84 7.70
N GLN A 136 3.26 12.98 7.23
CA GLN A 136 3.63 13.59 5.95
C GLN A 136 3.37 12.67 4.73
N TYR A 137 2.34 11.81 4.83
CA TYR A 137 1.83 11.00 3.71
C TYR A 137 0.48 11.51 3.26
N GLU A 138 0.30 11.68 1.96
CA GLU A 138 -1.03 11.93 1.39
C GLU A 138 -1.81 10.62 1.32
N VAL A 139 -3.13 10.70 1.60
CA VAL A 139 -4.03 9.56 1.54
C VAL A 139 -5.11 9.85 0.51
N SER A 140 -5.15 9.03 -0.53
CA SER A 140 -6.15 9.08 -1.59
C SER A 140 -7.25 8.07 -1.30
N VAL A 141 -8.51 8.50 -1.40
CA VAL A 141 -9.68 7.67 -1.10
C VAL A 141 -10.57 7.55 -2.33
N VAL A 142 -10.75 6.31 -2.78
CA VAL A 142 -11.71 5.93 -3.82
C VAL A 142 -12.92 5.29 -3.16
N LEU A 143 -14.09 5.91 -3.32
CA LEU A 143 -15.36 5.34 -2.88
C LEU A 143 -16.02 4.61 -4.05
N ILE A 144 -16.39 3.36 -3.81
CA ILE A 144 -17.16 2.53 -4.75
C ILE A 144 -18.39 1.93 -4.04
N ASP A 145 -19.33 1.42 -4.82
CA ASP A 145 -20.45 0.63 -4.32
C ASP A 145 -20.57 -0.74 -5.02
N GLU A 146 -21.55 -1.54 -4.63
CA GLU A 146 -21.76 -2.85 -5.26
C GLU A 146 -22.12 -2.78 -6.75
N ALA A 147 -22.72 -1.68 -7.22
CA ALA A 147 -23.03 -1.52 -8.63
C ALA A 147 -21.75 -1.28 -9.44
N ASP A 148 -20.83 -0.48 -8.92
CA ASP A 148 -19.50 -0.28 -9.50
C ASP A 148 -18.74 -1.63 -9.60
N ILE A 149 -18.73 -2.42 -8.52
CA ILE A 149 -18.07 -3.74 -8.52
C ILE A 149 -18.68 -4.67 -9.58
N ARG A 150 -20.01 -4.71 -9.70
CA ARG A 150 -20.68 -5.50 -10.76
C ARG A 150 -20.29 -5.03 -12.16
N GLU A 151 -20.17 -3.72 -12.35
CA GLU A 151 -19.72 -3.16 -13.62
C GLU A 151 -18.26 -3.52 -13.92
N TYR A 152 -17.37 -3.42 -12.94
CA TYR A 152 -15.96 -3.78 -13.09
C TYR A 152 -15.75 -5.25 -13.42
N GLU A 153 -16.49 -6.16 -12.78
CA GLU A 153 -16.48 -7.59 -13.11
C GLU A 153 -16.99 -7.84 -14.54
N ARG A 154 -18.07 -7.15 -14.95
CA ARG A 154 -18.62 -7.29 -16.32
C ARG A 154 -17.67 -6.77 -17.40
N LEU A 155 -16.91 -5.73 -17.09
CA LEU A 155 -16.01 -5.06 -18.03
C LEU A 155 -14.58 -5.58 -17.98
N GLU A 156 -14.26 -6.58 -17.14
CA GLU A 156 -12.90 -7.06 -16.89
C GLU A 156 -11.94 -5.89 -16.61
N ASN A 157 -12.38 -4.99 -15.72
CA ASN A 157 -11.69 -3.74 -15.46
C ASN A 157 -10.28 -4.00 -14.89
N ALA A 158 -9.24 -3.51 -15.56
CA ALA A 158 -7.85 -3.74 -15.18
C ALA A 158 -7.47 -3.22 -13.78
N TRP A 159 -8.03 -2.07 -13.36
CA TRP A 159 -7.80 -1.55 -12.01
C TRP A 159 -8.39 -2.48 -10.95
N TRP A 160 -9.60 -2.99 -11.19
CA TRP A 160 -10.25 -3.94 -10.30
C TRP A 160 -9.51 -5.28 -10.22
N GLU A 161 -9.03 -5.81 -11.35
CA GLU A 161 -8.23 -7.06 -11.35
C GLU A 161 -6.92 -6.89 -10.56
N ASN A 162 -6.23 -5.77 -10.72
CA ASN A 162 -5.03 -5.47 -9.95
C ASN A 162 -5.35 -5.33 -8.46
N LEU A 163 -6.45 -4.64 -8.12
CA LEU A 163 -6.91 -4.50 -6.74
C LEU A 163 -7.19 -5.86 -6.12
N LYS A 164 -7.88 -6.77 -6.82
CA LYS A 164 -8.12 -8.15 -6.34
C LYS A 164 -6.83 -8.93 -6.09
N ALA A 165 -5.79 -8.70 -6.87
CA ALA A 165 -4.53 -9.42 -6.76
C ALA A 165 -3.61 -8.88 -5.64
N GLU A 166 -3.66 -7.58 -5.39
CA GLU A 166 -2.61 -6.88 -4.62
C GLU A 166 -3.11 -6.23 -3.33
N ALA A 167 -4.42 -6.02 -3.18
CA ALA A 167 -4.93 -5.22 -2.07
C ALA A 167 -4.79 -5.93 -0.71
N ARG A 168 -4.43 -5.14 0.30
CA ARG A 168 -4.49 -5.53 1.71
C ARG A 168 -5.84 -5.15 2.29
N THR A 169 -6.49 -6.11 2.94
CA THR A 169 -7.79 -5.86 3.59
C THR A 169 -7.60 -5.13 4.91
N LEU A 170 -8.31 -4.02 5.07
CA LEU A 170 -8.36 -3.22 6.31
C LEU A 170 -9.62 -3.56 7.11
N VAL A 171 -10.77 -3.61 6.43
CA VAL A 171 -12.08 -3.90 7.04
C VAL A 171 -12.92 -4.73 6.07
N GLY A 172 -13.71 -5.66 6.61
CA GLY A 172 -14.71 -6.43 5.85
C GLY A 172 -14.13 -7.58 5.04
N ASP A 173 -14.85 -7.97 3.99
CA ASP A 173 -14.42 -9.02 3.06
C ASP A 173 -13.26 -8.52 2.18
N ASP A 174 -12.32 -9.40 1.84
CA ASP A 174 -11.33 -9.11 0.79
C ASP A 174 -12.02 -8.92 -0.59
N PRO A 175 -11.37 -8.25 -1.56
CA PRO A 175 -11.99 -7.92 -2.84
C PRO A 175 -12.54 -9.14 -3.61
N VAL A 176 -11.86 -10.29 -3.52
CA VAL A 176 -12.28 -11.53 -4.20
C VAL A 176 -13.49 -12.13 -3.52
N THR A 177 -13.50 -12.17 -2.19
CA THR A 177 -14.66 -12.65 -1.40
C THR A 177 -15.87 -11.74 -1.59
N MET A 178 -15.66 -10.42 -1.59
CA MET A 178 -16.70 -9.41 -1.86
C MET A 178 -17.33 -9.63 -3.24
N SER A 179 -16.52 -9.76 -4.30
CA SER A 179 -17.00 -10.03 -5.65
C SER A 179 -17.87 -11.30 -5.70
N LYS A 180 -17.40 -12.40 -5.10
CA LYS A 180 -18.16 -13.66 -5.02
C LYS A 180 -19.49 -13.49 -4.26
N ARG A 181 -19.50 -12.71 -3.19
CA ARG A 181 -20.69 -12.41 -2.40
C ARG A 181 -21.73 -11.65 -3.22
N ILE A 182 -21.31 -10.59 -3.90
CA ILE A 182 -22.16 -9.77 -4.78
C ILE A 182 -22.72 -10.61 -5.94
N ALA A 183 -21.91 -11.48 -6.54
CA ALA A 183 -22.33 -12.38 -7.60
C ALA A 183 -23.42 -13.37 -7.14
N ARG A 184 -23.31 -13.88 -5.90
CA ARG A 184 -24.33 -14.79 -5.31
C ARG A 184 -25.64 -14.09 -4.96
N GLN A 185 -25.59 -12.80 -4.65
CA GLN A 185 -26.76 -12.00 -4.30
C GLN A 185 -27.53 -11.48 -5.53
N ALA A 186 -26.95 -11.57 -6.73
CA ALA A 186 -27.64 -11.18 -7.95
C ALA A 186 -28.88 -12.09 -8.17
N PRO A 187 -30.10 -11.53 -8.29
CA PRO A 187 -31.29 -12.34 -8.53
C PRO A 187 -31.16 -13.06 -9.87
N ASN A 188 -31.42 -14.36 -9.84
CA ASN A 188 -31.43 -15.27 -10.98
C ASN A 188 -32.42 -14.73 -12.05
N ARG A 189 -31.94 -13.89 -12.98
CA ARG A 189 -32.73 -13.44 -14.14
C ARG A 189 -32.78 -14.57 -15.16
N GLY A 190 -33.55 -15.61 -14.84
CA GLY A 190 -33.61 -16.83 -15.64
C GLY A 190 -34.78 -17.73 -15.23
N ALA A 191 -35.97 -17.16 -15.01
CA ALA A 191 -37.20 -17.94 -14.93
C ALA A 191 -38.43 -17.06 -15.22
N ARG A 192 -38.65 -16.74 -16.49
CA ARG A 192 -40.01 -16.56 -17.05
C ARG A 192 -40.00 -17.05 -18.49
N GLN A 193 -40.46 -18.29 -18.66
CA GLN A 193 -41.17 -18.73 -19.86
C GLN A 193 -42.55 -18.07 -19.88
#